data_AF-A0A2V7LEE4-F1
#
_entry.id   AF-A0A2V7LEE4-F1
#
_cell.length_a   1.000
_cell.length_b   1.000
_cell.length_c   1.000
_cell.angle_alpha   90.00
_cell.angle_beta   90.00
_cell.angle_gamma   90.00
#
_symmetry.space_group_name_H-M   'P 1'
#
loop_
_entity.id
_entity.type
_entity.pdbx_description
1 polymer ?
#
loop_
_entity_poly.entity_id
_entity_poly.type
_entity_poly.pdbx_seq_one_letter_code
_entity_poly.pdbx_strand_id
1 'polypeptide(L)'
;MMVATSGDRLLDRAAERLIVRRLVPLAALVTPNLDEAAVLVGGSVRGPDDMERAGRALVQLGARAALVKGGHLVGDVVVDVLIADGIARRFTRPRLETTSTHGTGCTLSAAVAAGLALGRPLERAVEDALDFVHRAIAAAPGLGQGHGPLNHFVPAPPRPPTDGL
;
A
#
# COMPACT_ATOMS: atom_id res chain seq x y z
N MET A 1 7.99 -5.21 -5.28
CA MET A 1 8.68 -4.83 -4.04
C MET A 1 10.12 -4.48 -4.42
N MET A 2 10.56 -3.25 -4.16
CA MET A 2 11.87 -2.73 -4.63
C MET A 2 12.92 -2.73 -3.52
N VAL A 3 12.46 -2.65 -2.26
CA VAL A 3 13.29 -2.62 -1.05
C VAL A 3 12.70 -3.62 -0.07
N ALA A 4 13.50 -4.58 0.37
CA ALA A 4 13.12 -5.60 1.32
C ALA A 4 12.61 -4.99 2.63
N THR A 5 11.83 -5.76 3.39
CA THR A 5 11.43 -5.36 4.75
C THR A 5 12.64 -5.15 5.68
N SER A 6 13.81 -5.73 5.35
CA SER A 6 15.10 -5.48 6.00
C SER A 6 15.78 -4.16 5.59
N GLY A 7 15.23 -3.44 4.61
CA GLY A 7 15.84 -2.23 4.04
C GLY A 7 16.77 -2.49 2.85
N ASP A 8 17.00 -3.75 2.48
CA ASP A 8 17.90 -4.09 1.38
C ASP A 8 17.29 -3.73 0.02
N ARG A 9 18.07 -3.04 -0.81
CA ARG A 9 17.64 -2.68 -2.16
C ARG A 9 17.72 -3.92 -3.04
N LEU A 10 16.57 -4.40 -3.51
CA LEU A 10 16.47 -5.65 -4.28
C LEU A 10 16.63 -5.43 -5.78
N LEU A 11 16.51 -4.19 -6.23
CA LEU A 11 16.65 -3.81 -7.63
C LEU A 11 17.87 -2.92 -7.83
N ASP A 12 18.57 -3.12 -8.94
CA ASP A 12 19.58 -2.18 -9.37
C ASP A 12 18.95 -0.85 -9.81
N ARG A 13 19.77 0.21 -9.86
CA ARG A 13 19.33 1.55 -10.24
C ARG A 13 18.71 1.62 -11.65
N ALA A 14 19.09 0.71 -12.57
CA ALA A 14 18.54 0.68 -13.92
C ALA A 14 17.12 0.11 -13.94
N ALA A 15 16.87 -0.96 -13.19
CA ALA A 15 15.55 -1.54 -13.00
C ALA A 15 14.59 -0.54 -12.34
N GLU A 16 15.04 0.22 -11.33
CA GLU A 16 14.21 1.29 -10.71
C GLU A 16 13.81 2.36 -11.73
N ARG A 17 14.76 2.82 -12.55
CA ARG A 17 14.47 3.78 -13.63
C ARG A 17 13.49 3.23 -14.66
N LEU A 18 13.57 1.94 -14.98
CA LEU A 18 12.62 1.29 -15.89
C LEU A 18 11.22 1.23 -15.29
N ILE A 19 11.08 0.93 -13.99
CA ILE A 19 9.79 0.96 -13.30
C ILE A 19 9.17 2.36 -13.42
N VAL A 20 9.92 3.42 -13.08
CA VAL A 20 9.43 4.80 -13.17
C VAL A 20 9.05 5.18 -14.59
N ARG A 21 9.86 4.82 -15.59
CA ARG A 21 9.64 5.25 -16.99
C ARG A 21 8.63 4.41 -17.75
N ARG A 22 8.41 3.15 -17.38
CA ARG A 22 7.63 2.19 -18.17
C ARG A 22 6.40 1.66 -17.44
N LEU A 23 6.46 1.47 -16.12
CA LEU A 23 5.36 0.86 -15.35
C LEU A 23 4.50 1.89 -14.63
N VAL A 24 5.09 2.87 -13.96
CA VAL A 24 4.36 3.93 -13.23
C VAL A 24 3.32 4.62 -14.12
N PRO A 25 3.61 5.00 -15.39
CA PRO A 25 2.63 5.64 -16.27
C PRO A 25 1.44 4.76 -16.67
N LEU A 26 1.53 3.44 -16.48
CA LEU A 26 0.47 2.49 -16.81
C LEU A 26 -0.37 2.10 -15.60
N ALA A 27 0.07 2.46 -14.39
CA ALA A 27 -0.54 2.02 -13.15
C ALA A 27 -1.85 2.76 -12.86
N ALA A 28 -2.93 2.01 -12.64
CA ALA A 28 -4.16 2.54 -12.05
C ALA A 28 -3.93 3.00 -10.60
N LEU A 29 -3.07 2.30 -9.87
CA LEU A 29 -2.62 2.65 -8.53
C LEU A 29 -1.20 2.11 -8.32
N VAL A 30 -0.30 2.97 -7.83
CA VAL A 30 0.97 2.51 -7.23
C VAL A 30 0.83 2.47 -5.70
N THR A 31 1.46 1.48 -5.05
CA THR A 31 1.31 1.26 -3.59
C THR A 31 2.66 1.21 -2.84
N PRO A 32 3.59 2.17 -3.03
CA PRO A 32 4.91 2.10 -2.39
C PRO A 32 4.83 2.24 -0.87
N ASN A 33 5.74 1.59 -0.15
CA ASN A 33 6.03 1.96 1.24
C ASN A 33 6.92 3.23 1.29
N LEU A 34 7.29 3.70 2.48
CA LEU A 34 8.12 4.90 2.65
C LEU A 34 9.47 4.82 1.90
N ASP A 35 10.17 3.69 2.00
CA ASP A 35 11.50 3.50 1.40
C ASP A 35 11.42 3.41 -0.13
N GLU A 36 10.43 2.67 -0.64
CA GLU A 36 10.12 2.59 -2.06
C GLU A 36 9.74 3.97 -2.62
N ALA A 37 8.91 4.73 -1.89
CA ALA A 37 8.52 6.08 -2.28
C ALA A 37 9.73 7.02 -2.32
N ALA A 38 10.60 6.94 -1.31
CA ALA A 38 11.82 7.74 -1.24
C ALA A 38 12.76 7.47 -2.43
N VAL A 39 12.91 6.19 -2.81
CA VAL A 39 13.67 5.77 -3.99
C VAL A 39 13.04 6.30 -5.28
N LEU A 40 11.72 6.19 -5.43
CA LEU A 40 11.01 6.57 -6.66
C LEU A 40 10.97 8.09 -6.88
N VAL A 41 10.84 8.88 -5.81
CA VAL A 41 10.72 10.35 -5.90
C VAL A 41 12.04 11.09 -5.68
N GLY A 42 13.11 10.38 -5.31
CA GLY A 42 14.44 10.96 -5.12
C GLY A 42 14.59 11.87 -3.90
N GLY A 43 13.93 11.53 -2.78
CA GLY A 43 13.96 12.32 -1.54
C GLY A 43 13.51 11.51 -0.33
N SER A 44 13.73 11.99 0.90
CA SER A 44 13.30 11.27 2.11
C SER A 44 11.80 11.42 2.35
N VAL A 45 11.15 10.34 2.82
CA VAL A 45 9.73 10.34 3.24
C VAL A 45 9.66 9.92 4.71
N ARG A 46 9.43 10.88 5.61
CA ARG A 46 9.55 10.67 7.07
C ARG A 46 8.24 10.87 7.85
N GLY A 47 7.18 11.33 7.20
CA GLY A 47 5.89 11.55 7.84
C GLY A 47 4.77 11.83 6.84
N PRO A 48 3.53 12.02 7.33
CA PRO A 48 2.34 12.15 6.48
C PRO A 48 2.42 13.25 5.42
N ASP A 49 3.01 14.40 5.75
CA ASP A 49 3.14 15.50 4.80
C ASP A 49 4.15 15.17 3.68
N ASP A 50 5.22 14.43 4.01
CA ASP A 50 6.17 13.93 3.01
C ASP A 50 5.53 12.86 2.13
N MET A 51 4.70 11.99 2.72
CA MET A 51 3.97 10.96 1.99
C MET A 51 3.01 11.58 0.98
N GLU A 52 2.33 12.66 1.36
CA GLU A 52 1.48 13.40 0.44
C GLU A 52 2.28 13.98 -0.73
N ARG A 53 3.42 14.64 -0.46
CA ARG A 53 4.30 15.16 -1.51
C ARG A 53 4.82 14.05 -2.43
N ALA A 54 5.24 12.92 -1.84
CA ALA A 54 5.70 11.76 -2.61
C ALA A 54 4.58 11.17 -3.48
N GLY A 55 3.36 11.04 -2.94
CA GLY A 55 2.20 10.58 -3.70
C GLY A 55 1.88 11.49 -4.88
N ARG A 56 1.92 12.82 -4.66
CA ARG A 56 1.71 13.81 -5.74
C ARG A 56 2.78 13.71 -6.82
N ALA A 57 4.05 13.52 -6.43
CA ALA A 57 5.15 13.31 -7.37
C ALA A 57 4.97 12.02 -8.19
N LEU A 58 4.52 10.93 -7.57
CA LEU A 58 4.23 9.67 -8.28
C LEU A 58 3.11 9.81 -9.31
N VAL A 59 2.07 10.59 -9.00
CA VAL A 59 1.01 10.94 -9.96
C VAL A 59 1.55 11.83 -11.09
N GLN A 60 2.42 12.80 -10.78
CA GLN A 60 3.11 13.61 -11.81
C GLN A 60 4.02 12.77 -12.72
N LEU A 61 4.58 11.67 -12.21
CA LEU A 61 5.34 10.69 -13.00
C LEU A 61 4.45 9.79 -13.88
N GLY A 62 3.12 9.93 -13.80
CA GLY A 62 2.15 9.32 -14.72
C GLY A 62 1.23 8.26 -14.10
N ALA A 63 1.38 7.91 -12.83
CA ALA A 63 0.40 7.03 -12.18
C ALA A 63 -0.97 7.71 -12.11
N ARG A 64 -2.05 6.96 -12.32
CA ARG A 64 -3.42 7.51 -12.15
C ARG A 64 -3.71 7.87 -10.69
N ALA A 65 -3.15 7.08 -9.77
CA ALA A 65 -3.24 7.31 -8.33
C ALA A 65 -2.04 6.70 -7.60
N ALA A 66 -1.78 7.17 -6.38
CA ALA A 66 -0.70 6.66 -5.53
C ALA A 66 -1.16 6.50 -4.08
N LEU A 67 -0.98 5.32 -3.49
CA LEU A 67 -1.16 5.03 -2.08
C LEU A 67 0.21 4.84 -1.42
N VAL A 68 0.71 5.87 -0.74
CA VAL A 68 1.96 5.80 0.02
C VAL A 68 1.66 5.21 1.39
N LYS A 69 2.28 4.08 1.72
CA LYS A 69 1.99 3.32 2.93
C LYS A 69 2.93 3.71 4.07
N GLY A 70 2.39 4.04 5.24
CA GLY A 70 3.16 4.52 6.40
C GLY A 70 3.36 3.49 7.50
N GLY A 71 3.20 2.20 7.21
CA GLY A 71 3.39 1.12 8.20
C GLY A 71 4.73 1.14 8.96
N HIS A 72 5.78 1.70 8.37
CA HIS A 72 7.12 1.84 8.96
C HIS A 72 7.34 3.16 9.75
N LEU A 73 6.35 4.05 9.82
CA LEU A 73 6.43 5.23 10.71
C LEU A 73 6.42 4.78 12.17
N VAL A 74 7.06 5.57 13.05
CA VAL A 74 7.02 5.33 14.51
C VAL A 74 5.71 5.88 15.09
N GLY A 75 5.20 5.22 16.13
CA GLY A 75 4.04 5.66 16.92
C GLY A 75 2.84 4.71 16.84
N ASP A 76 1.82 5.01 17.64
CA ASP A 76 0.69 4.10 17.87
C ASP A 76 -0.37 4.11 16.76
N VAL A 77 -0.21 4.98 15.77
CA VAL A 77 -1.14 5.13 14.65
C VAL A 77 -0.40 4.93 13.33
N VAL A 78 -0.93 4.03 12.50
CA VAL A 78 -0.48 3.86 11.12
C VAL A 78 -1.26 4.83 10.24
N VAL A 79 -0.54 5.61 9.44
CA VAL A 79 -1.12 6.53 8.46
C VAL A 79 -0.76 6.06 7.06
N ASP A 80 -1.72 5.99 6.15
CA ASP A 80 -1.46 5.86 4.70
C ASP A 80 -2.06 7.06 3.97
N VAL A 81 -1.45 7.47 2.86
CA VAL A 81 -1.88 8.63 2.08
C VAL A 81 -2.18 8.23 0.65
N LEU A 82 -3.44 8.37 0.24
CA LEU A 82 -3.88 8.19 -1.14
C LEU A 82 -3.94 9.54 -1.84
N ILE A 83 -3.34 9.62 -3.03
CA ILE A 83 -3.52 10.71 -3.99
C ILE A 83 -4.29 10.15 -5.19
N ALA A 84 -5.48 10.70 -5.44
CA ALA A 84 -6.33 10.37 -6.57
C ALA A 84 -7.14 11.61 -6.99
N ASP A 85 -7.32 11.83 -8.29
CA ASP A 85 -8.11 12.96 -8.83
C ASP A 85 -7.69 14.34 -8.28
N GLY A 86 -6.39 14.52 -8.01
CA GLY A 86 -5.81 15.74 -7.42
C GLY A 86 -6.02 15.90 -5.90
N ILE A 87 -6.84 15.04 -5.29
CA ILE A 87 -7.21 15.07 -3.88
C ILE A 87 -6.29 14.13 -3.08
N ALA A 88 -5.92 14.58 -1.88
CA ALA A 88 -5.21 13.77 -0.90
C ALA A 88 -6.18 13.27 0.17
N ARG A 89 -6.16 11.96 0.46
CA ARG A 89 -6.89 11.35 1.56
C ARG A 89 -5.95 10.59 2.48
N ARG A 90 -6.11 10.80 3.79
CA ARG A 90 -5.38 10.08 4.83
C ARG A 90 -6.25 8.99 5.41
N PHE A 91 -5.68 7.79 5.55
CA PHE A 91 -6.28 6.66 6.25
C PHE A 91 -5.52 6.42 7.53
N THR A 92 -6.22 6.26 8.64
CA THR A 92 -5.59 6.06 9.95
C THR A 92 -6.17 4.83 10.64
N ARG A 93 -5.32 4.10 11.35
CA ARG A 93 -5.71 2.92 12.15
C ARG A 93 -4.73 2.72 13.30
N PRO A 94 -5.14 2.07 14.40
CA PRO A 94 -4.21 1.73 15.46
C PRO A 94 -3.11 0.79 14.95
N ARG A 95 -1.91 0.96 15.47
CA ARG A 95 -0.82 -0.01 15.28
C ARG A 95 -1.14 -1.28 16.07
N LEU A 96 -0.89 -2.42 15.45
CA LEU A 96 -1.01 -3.72 16.10
C LEU A 96 0.40 -4.16 16.51
N GLU A 97 0.56 -4.49 17.80
CA GLU A 97 1.77 -5.12 18.31
C GLU A 97 1.82 -6.58 17.82
N THR A 98 2.66 -6.84 16.82
CA THR A 98 2.73 -8.15 16.15
C THR A 98 4.03 -8.32 15.37
N THR A 99 4.52 -9.56 15.30
CA THR A 99 5.60 -9.95 14.40
C THR A 99 5.08 -10.42 13.03
N SER A 100 3.77 -10.59 12.88
CA SER A 100 3.15 -11.16 11.67
C SER A 100 2.94 -10.11 10.58
N THR A 101 4.05 -9.60 10.03
CA THR A 101 4.06 -8.52 9.05
C THR A 101 4.44 -8.98 7.64
N HIS A 102 4.78 -10.26 7.47
CA HIS A 102 5.15 -10.81 6.17
C HIS A 102 3.94 -10.87 5.24
N GLY A 103 4.10 -10.40 4.00
CA GLY A 103 3.05 -10.42 2.99
C GLY A 103 2.03 -9.27 3.08
N THR A 104 2.12 -8.38 4.07
CA THR A 104 1.17 -7.25 4.25
C THR A 104 1.02 -6.38 2.99
N GLY A 105 2.13 -5.99 2.37
CA GLY A 105 2.12 -5.21 1.13
C GLY A 105 1.50 -5.96 -0.05
N CYS A 106 1.82 -7.24 -0.21
CA CYS A 106 1.26 -8.10 -1.26
C CYS A 106 -0.25 -8.23 -1.09
N THR A 107 -0.70 -8.56 0.13
CA THR A 107 -2.12 -8.70 0.45
C THR A 107 -2.87 -7.39 0.21
N LEU A 108 -2.31 -6.24 0.61
CA LEU A 108 -2.93 -4.95 0.35
C LEU A 108 -3.15 -4.71 -1.13
N SER A 109 -2.10 -4.84 -1.94
CA SER A 109 -2.19 -4.62 -3.39
C SER A 109 -3.16 -5.59 -4.08
N ALA A 110 -3.19 -6.85 -3.64
CA ALA A 110 -4.11 -7.86 -4.15
C ALA A 110 -5.57 -7.56 -3.77
N ALA A 111 -5.83 -7.15 -2.54
CA ALA A 111 -7.16 -6.78 -2.07
C ALA A 111 -7.70 -5.54 -2.79
N VAL A 112 -6.87 -4.53 -3.03
CA VAL A 112 -7.26 -3.36 -3.84
C VAL A 112 -7.58 -3.79 -5.27
N ALA A 113 -6.72 -4.59 -5.90
CA ALA A 113 -6.95 -5.08 -7.26
C ALA A 113 -8.26 -5.88 -7.37
N ALA A 114 -8.55 -6.74 -6.39
CA ALA A 114 -9.81 -7.48 -6.33
C ALA A 114 -11.02 -6.55 -6.15
N GLY A 115 -10.92 -5.52 -5.31
CA GLY A 115 -11.96 -4.51 -5.14
C GLY A 115 -12.26 -3.75 -6.42
N LEU A 116 -11.23 -3.31 -7.14
CA LEU A 116 -11.36 -2.64 -8.43
C LEU A 116 -11.99 -3.57 -9.49
N ALA A 117 -11.58 -4.85 -9.54
CA ALA A 117 -12.15 -5.84 -10.45
C ALA A 117 -13.64 -6.12 -10.18
N LEU A 118 -14.09 -5.92 -8.94
CA LEU A 118 -15.50 -5.99 -8.55
C LEU A 118 -16.28 -4.69 -8.82
N GLY A 119 -15.67 -3.70 -9.47
CA GLY A 119 -16.32 -2.43 -9.83
C GLY A 119 -16.38 -1.41 -8.69
N ARG A 120 -15.61 -1.60 -7.60
CA ARG A 120 -15.55 -0.60 -6.54
C ARG A 120 -14.87 0.68 -7.01
N PRO A 121 -15.34 1.85 -6.57
CA PRO A 121 -14.56 3.08 -6.66
C PRO A 121 -13.19 2.91 -5.98
N LEU A 122 -12.14 3.46 -6.59
CA LEU A 122 -10.75 3.30 -6.13
C LEU A 122 -10.57 3.59 -4.64
N GLU A 123 -11.13 4.72 -4.21
CA GLU A 123 -11.03 5.20 -2.84
C GLU A 123 -11.65 4.21 -1.83
N ARG A 124 -12.78 3.57 -2.19
CA ARG A 124 -13.40 2.50 -1.39
C ARG A 124 -12.64 1.19 -1.47
N ALA A 125 -12.13 0.81 -2.64
CA ALA A 125 -11.29 -0.38 -2.79
C ALA A 125 -10.03 -0.30 -1.91
N VAL A 126 -9.42 0.89 -1.79
CA VAL A 126 -8.29 1.14 -0.89
C VAL A 126 -8.71 1.02 0.58
N GLU A 127 -9.80 1.66 0.97
CA GLU A 127 -10.30 1.61 2.35
C GLU A 127 -10.62 0.19 2.81
N ASP A 128 -11.36 -0.55 2.00
CA ASP A 128 -11.73 -1.94 2.26
C ASP A 128 -10.50 -2.85 2.35
N ALA A 129 -9.50 -2.62 1.51
CA ALA A 129 -8.25 -3.39 1.51
C ALA A 129 -7.39 -3.10 2.75
N LEU A 130 -7.35 -1.83 3.21
CA LEU A 130 -6.65 -1.45 4.43
C LEU A 130 -7.32 -2.08 5.67
N ASP A 131 -8.66 -2.06 5.74
CA ASP A 131 -9.41 -2.77 6.78
C ASP A 131 -9.14 -4.29 6.75
N PHE A 132 -9.23 -4.90 5.57
CA PHE A 132 -8.98 -6.32 5.38
C PHE A 132 -7.58 -6.73 5.89
N VAL A 133 -6.55 -5.98 5.50
CA VAL A 133 -5.18 -6.23 5.95
C VAL A 133 -5.05 -6.05 7.46
N HIS A 134 -5.69 -5.03 8.04
CA HIS A 134 -5.66 -4.82 9.49
C HIS A 134 -6.27 -6.00 10.25
N ARG A 135 -7.45 -6.48 9.84
CA ARG A 135 -8.09 -7.68 10.42
C ARG A 135 -7.26 -8.94 10.21
N ALA A 136 -6.66 -9.10 9.03
CA ALA A 136 -5.79 -10.23 8.73
C ALA A 136 -4.53 -10.28 9.60
N ILE A 137 -3.94 -9.11 9.91
CA ILE A 137 -2.82 -9.01 10.85
C ILE A 137 -3.29 -9.32 12.28
N ALA A 138 -4.44 -8.77 12.70
CA ALA A 138 -4.99 -9.02 14.03
C ALA A 138 -5.31 -10.50 14.29
N ALA A 139 -5.74 -11.21 13.25
CA ALA A 139 -6.06 -12.64 13.30
C ALA A 139 -4.90 -13.56 12.90
N ALA A 140 -3.66 -13.05 12.86
CA ALA A 140 -2.51 -13.81 12.38
C ALA A 140 -2.28 -15.10 13.18
N PRO A 141 -1.93 -16.22 12.53
CA PRO A 141 -1.89 -17.55 13.15
C PRO A 141 -0.64 -17.81 14.00
N GLY A 142 0.29 -16.85 14.12
CA GLY A 142 1.52 -17.01 14.90
C GLY A 142 2.48 -18.09 14.35
N LEU A 143 2.55 -18.24 13.03
CA LEU A 143 3.37 -19.27 12.39
C LEU A 143 4.82 -18.80 12.17
N GLY A 144 5.77 -19.70 12.43
CA GLY A 144 7.20 -19.47 12.24
C GLY A 144 7.90 -18.84 13.45
N GLN A 145 9.22 -18.71 13.38
CA GLN A 145 10.07 -18.17 14.45
C GLN A 145 10.57 -16.73 14.16
N GLY A 146 10.04 -16.09 13.13
CA GLY A 146 10.45 -14.76 12.66
C GLY A 146 9.24 -13.90 12.29
N HIS A 147 9.30 -13.25 11.12
CA HIS A 147 8.15 -12.48 10.61
C HIS A 147 7.09 -13.42 10.03
N GLY A 148 6.07 -13.71 10.83
CA GLY A 148 4.97 -14.59 10.44
C GLY A 148 4.08 -14.00 9.33
N PRO A 149 3.32 -14.84 8.61
CA PRO A 149 2.30 -14.37 7.70
C PRO A 149 1.08 -13.83 8.45
N LEU A 150 0.36 -12.90 7.82
CA LEU A 150 -1.01 -12.54 8.21
C LEU A 150 -2.03 -13.66 7.87
N ASN A 151 -3.23 -13.59 8.44
CA ASN A 151 -4.30 -14.54 8.16
C ASN A 151 -5.20 -14.07 7.00
N HIS A 152 -4.99 -14.63 5.80
CA HIS A 152 -5.80 -14.32 4.61
C HIS A 152 -7.24 -14.84 4.66
N PHE A 153 -7.58 -15.71 5.61
CA PHE A 153 -8.91 -16.34 5.71
C PHE A 153 -9.91 -15.53 6.54
N VAL A 154 -9.56 -14.30 6.95
CA VAL A 154 -10.55 -13.39 7.52
C VAL A 154 -11.63 -13.06 6.48
N PRO A 155 -12.88 -12.75 6.90
CA PRO A 155 -13.94 -12.41 5.95
C PRO A 155 -13.51 -11.29 5.00
N ALA A 156 -13.69 -11.51 3.70
CA ALA A 156 -13.42 -10.50 2.68
C ALA A 156 -14.44 -9.34 2.76
N PRO A 157 -14.10 -8.14 2.24
CA PRO A 157 -15.06 -7.05 2.12
C PRO A 157 -16.30 -7.49 1.34
N PRO A 158 -17.52 -7.19 1.83
CA PRO A 158 -18.77 -7.68 1.25
C PRO A 158 -18.94 -7.17 -0.18
N ARG A 159 -19.21 -8.05 -1.15
CA ARG A 159 -19.30 -7.70 -2.58
C ARG A 159 -20.23 -6.49 -2.80
N PRO A 160 -19.88 -5.53 -3.68
CA PRO A 160 -20.79 -4.44 -4.02
C PRO A 160 -22.13 -5.01 -4.50
N PRO A 161 -23.27 -4.35 -4.23
CA PRO A 161 -24.53 -4.71 -4.84
C PRO A 161 -24.34 -4.80 -6.36
N THR A 162 -24.78 -5.91 -6.95
CA THR A 162 -24.86 -6.03 -8.41
C THR A 162 -26.12 -5.31 -8.85
N ASP A 163 -26.07 -3.98 -8.89
CA ASP A 163 -27.14 -3.21 -9.52
C ASP A 163 -27.03 -3.43 -11.04
N GLY A 164 -27.78 -4.43 -11.53
CA GLY A 164 -28.09 -4.63 -12.95
C GLY A 164 -26.93 -5.12 -13.84
N LEU A 165 -26.53 -6.39 -13.70
CA LEU A 165 -26.13 -7.18 -14.88
C LEU A 165 -27.37 -7.52 -15.71
#